data_AF-W7W1S1-F1
#
_entry.id   AF-W7W1S1-F1
#
_cell.length_a   1.000
_cell.length_b   1.000
_cell.length_c   1.000
_cell.angle_alpha   90.00
_cell.angle_beta   90.00
_cell.angle_gamma   90.00
#
_symmetry.space_group_name_H-M   'P 1'
#
loop_
_entity.id
_entity.type
_entity.pdbx_description
1 polymer ?
#
loop_
_entity_poly.entity_id
_entity_poly.type
_entity_poly.pdbx_seq_one_letter_code
_entity_poly.pdbx_strand_id
1 'polypeptide(L)'
;MFASLPDFVASRLSPTRGLRMTCLGAVAAMAAGIATSATALERLPVLSLDVAEKAASACRQLAVQKAWRMNIAVVDAGAHPILFQRMDAAFLGSGDIAISKAKASANTPFPTRVFEELSFGKDHKGGGAMPGLALAPGVLSIPGGLPIKVGDVLVGAIGVSGSMPDNDEVCAQAGSMRSRTC
;
A
#
# COMPACT_ATOMS: atom_id res chain seq x y z
N MET A 1 -59.30 -62.96 8.23
CA MET A 1 -59.82 -61.89 7.34
C MET A 1 -58.73 -61.64 6.30
N PHE A 2 -58.98 -62.08 5.06
CA PHE A 2 -58.27 -61.85 3.77
C PHE A 2 -56.77 -61.48 3.80
N ALA A 3 -55.81 -62.33 3.43
CA ALA A 3 -55.49 -62.93 2.11
C ALA A 3 -54.93 -61.95 1.05
N SER A 4 -53.63 -62.12 0.75
CA SER A 4 -52.95 -62.06 -0.57
C SER A 4 -53.03 -60.80 -1.44
N LEU A 5 -51.89 -60.30 -1.92
CA LEU A 5 -51.41 -60.47 -3.32
C LEU A 5 -50.10 -59.67 -3.60
N PRO A 6 -49.30 -60.08 -4.62
CA PRO A 6 -47.89 -59.71 -4.78
C PRO A 6 -47.61 -58.71 -5.94
N ASP A 7 -46.31 -58.44 -6.13
CA ASP A 7 -45.67 -57.69 -7.20
C ASP A 7 -46.15 -58.03 -8.63
N PHE A 8 -46.31 -56.99 -9.47
CA PHE A 8 -46.20 -57.14 -10.93
C PHE A 8 -45.53 -55.92 -11.57
N VAL A 9 -44.26 -56.14 -11.87
CA VAL A 9 -43.43 -55.67 -12.99
C VAL A 9 -44.16 -54.95 -14.15
N ALA A 10 -43.56 -53.82 -14.51
CA ALA A 10 -43.35 -53.25 -15.86
C ALA A 10 -44.20 -53.76 -17.03
N SER A 11 -44.69 -52.83 -17.86
CA SER A 11 -43.89 -52.35 -18.99
C SER A 11 -44.69 -51.52 -20.01
N ARG A 12 -43.94 -50.65 -20.69
CA ARG A 12 -44.04 -50.34 -22.11
C ARG A 12 -45.12 -49.36 -22.60
N LEU A 13 -44.55 -48.24 -23.06
CA LEU A 13 -44.71 -47.68 -24.41
C LEU A 13 -45.89 -46.70 -24.65
N SER A 14 -45.47 -45.43 -24.76
CA SER A 14 -45.97 -44.39 -25.68
C SER A 14 -46.10 -44.88 -27.14
N PRO A 15 -46.41 -44.05 -28.17
CA PRO A 15 -46.91 -42.67 -28.21
C PRO A 15 -48.10 -42.53 -29.21
N THR A 16 -48.71 -41.35 -29.30
CA THR A 16 -48.66 -40.49 -30.53
C THR A 16 -49.77 -39.43 -30.57
N ARG A 17 -49.30 -38.21 -30.90
CA ARG A 17 -49.92 -37.22 -31.78
C ARG A 17 -51.20 -36.51 -31.35
N GLY A 18 -51.02 -35.25 -30.96
CA GLY A 18 -52.07 -34.24 -30.92
C GLY A 18 -51.49 -32.82 -30.90
N LEU A 19 -50.83 -32.43 -31.99
CA LEU A 19 -50.36 -31.06 -32.24
C LEU A 19 -51.56 -30.10 -32.33
N ARG A 20 -51.71 -29.15 -31.40
CA ARG A 20 -52.36 -27.87 -31.69
C ARG A 20 -51.64 -26.70 -31.01
N MET A 21 -51.08 -25.89 -31.90
CA MET A 21 -50.45 -24.60 -31.75
C MET A 21 -51.51 -23.52 -31.48
N THR A 22 -51.35 -22.74 -30.41
CA THR A 22 -51.90 -21.39 -30.30
C THR A 22 -50.90 -20.49 -29.58
N CYS A 23 -50.25 -19.64 -30.37
CA CYS A 23 -49.52 -18.46 -29.94
C CYS A 23 -50.49 -17.39 -29.42
N LEU A 24 -50.07 -16.60 -28.42
CA LEU A 24 -50.19 -15.12 -28.29
C LEU A 24 -50.27 -14.72 -26.81
N GLY A 25 -49.39 -13.81 -26.36
CA GLY A 25 -49.66 -13.05 -25.14
C GLY A 25 -48.47 -12.40 -24.44
N ALA A 26 -48.07 -11.23 -24.93
CA ALA A 26 -47.40 -10.14 -24.21
C ALA A 26 -45.97 -10.33 -23.67
N VAL A 27 -45.01 -9.84 -24.47
CA VAL A 27 -43.69 -9.36 -24.05
C VAL A 27 -43.89 -8.18 -23.09
N ALA A 28 -43.67 -8.38 -21.80
CA ALA A 28 -43.56 -7.28 -20.84
C ALA A 28 -42.23 -6.58 -21.08
N ALA A 29 -42.31 -5.34 -21.55
CA ALA A 29 -41.18 -4.46 -21.80
C ALA A 29 -40.33 -4.32 -20.52
N MET A 30 -39.14 -4.93 -20.53
CA MET A 30 -38.07 -4.54 -19.62
C MET A 30 -37.68 -3.11 -19.96
N ALA A 31 -38.18 -2.15 -19.18
CA ALA A 31 -37.57 -0.85 -19.07
C ALA A 31 -36.15 -1.08 -18.55
N ALA A 32 -35.20 -1.17 -19.48
CA ALA A 32 -33.78 -1.13 -19.17
C ALA A 32 -33.54 0.23 -18.50
N GLY A 33 -33.53 0.22 -17.16
CA GLY A 33 -33.05 1.33 -16.37
C GLY A 33 -31.67 1.68 -16.91
N ILE A 34 -31.53 2.90 -17.37
CA ILE A 34 -30.24 3.48 -17.70
C ILE A 34 -29.48 3.47 -16.38
N ALA A 35 -28.61 2.47 -16.21
CA ALA A 35 -27.68 2.42 -15.11
C ALA A 35 -26.79 3.65 -15.26
N THR A 36 -27.07 4.67 -14.48
CA THR A 36 -26.16 5.79 -14.27
C THR A 36 -24.90 5.18 -13.67
N SER A 37 -23.91 4.85 -14.49
CA SER A 37 -22.55 4.60 -14.03
C SER A 37 -22.02 5.93 -13.50
N ALA A 38 -22.43 6.28 -12.29
CA ALA A 38 -21.83 7.34 -11.52
C ALA A 38 -20.36 6.94 -11.34
N THR A 39 -19.47 7.72 -11.95
CA THR A 39 -18.03 7.67 -11.74
C THR A 39 -17.74 7.62 -10.25
N ALA A 40 -17.32 6.46 -9.74
CA ALA A 40 -16.92 6.30 -8.35
C ALA A 40 -15.55 6.97 -8.14
N LEU A 41 -15.56 8.27 -7.89
CA LEU A 41 -14.38 8.99 -7.40
C LEU A 41 -14.23 8.69 -5.90
N GLU A 42 -13.31 7.78 -5.57
CA GLU A 42 -12.90 7.56 -4.19
C GLU A 42 -12.14 8.78 -3.66
N ARG A 43 -12.40 9.16 -2.40
CA ARG A 43 -11.71 10.24 -1.71
C ARG A 43 -10.67 9.62 -0.77
N LEU A 44 -9.40 9.93 -1.01
CA LEU A 44 -8.30 9.50 -0.16
C LEU A 44 -7.76 10.70 0.65
N PRO A 45 -7.32 10.48 1.90
CA PRO A 45 -6.55 11.49 2.62
C PRO A 45 -5.27 11.80 1.86
N VAL A 46 -4.87 13.07 1.89
CA VAL A 46 -3.63 13.55 1.27
C VAL A 46 -2.72 14.14 2.34
N LEU A 47 -1.42 13.93 2.19
CA LEU A 47 -0.42 14.52 3.06
C LEU A 47 -0.27 16.01 2.73
N SER A 48 -0.70 16.89 3.63
CA SER A 48 -0.56 18.33 3.44
C SER A 48 0.86 18.81 3.76
N LEU A 49 1.22 20.00 3.25
CA LEU A 49 2.51 20.63 3.58
C LEU A 49 2.66 20.89 5.09
N ASP A 50 1.61 21.35 5.78
CA ASP A 50 1.64 21.57 7.24
C ASP A 50 1.97 20.28 8.01
N VAL A 51 1.41 19.15 7.57
CA VAL A 51 1.72 17.84 8.16
C VAL A 51 3.17 17.43 7.82
N ALA A 52 3.62 17.66 6.59
CA ALA A 52 5.01 17.41 6.19
C ALA A 52 6.02 18.25 7.01
N GLU A 53 5.72 19.53 7.26
CA GLU A 53 6.54 20.43 8.07
C GLU A 53 6.63 19.98 9.53
N LYS A 54 5.51 19.53 10.12
CA LYS A 54 5.47 18.97 11.47
C LYS A 54 6.30 17.68 11.56
N ALA A 55 6.20 16.79 10.58
CA ALA A 55 7.02 15.57 10.51
C ALA A 55 8.51 15.89 10.45
N ALA A 56 8.91 16.80 9.55
CA ALA A 56 10.29 17.22 9.41
C ALA A 56 10.81 17.95 10.66
N SER A 57 9.98 18.79 11.28
CA SER A 57 10.32 19.50 12.52
C SER A 57 10.61 18.53 13.67
N ALA A 58 9.83 17.45 13.81
CA ALA A 58 10.06 16.45 14.87
C ALA A 58 11.40 15.74 14.70
N CYS A 59 11.76 15.31 13.48
CA CYS A 59 13.10 14.77 13.19
C CYS A 59 14.18 15.82 13.46
N ARG A 60 14.03 17.07 12.97
CA ARG A 60 15.01 18.14 13.19
C ARG A 60 15.25 18.42 14.68
N GLN A 61 14.20 18.45 15.50
CA GLN A 61 14.33 18.65 16.94
C GLN A 61 15.14 17.53 17.60
N LEU A 62 14.87 16.28 17.25
CA LEU A 62 15.65 15.14 17.73
C LEU A 62 17.10 15.20 17.25
N ALA A 63 17.32 15.53 15.97
CA ALA A 63 18.65 15.67 15.40
C ALA A 63 19.49 16.72 16.15
N VAL A 64 18.90 17.88 16.49
CA VAL A 64 19.58 18.89 17.32
C VAL A 64 19.96 18.33 18.69
N GLN A 65 19.05 17.63 19.37
CA GLN A 65 19.33 17.03 20.68
C GLN A 65 20.44 15.97 20.63
N LYS A 66 20.56 15.26 19.52
CA LYS A 66 21.56 14.21 19.29
C LYS A 66 22.84 14.71 18.59
N ALA A 67 22.93 16.01 18.34
CA ALA A 67 24.02 16.63 17.56
C ALA A 67 24.22 16.03 16.16
N TRP A 68 23.14 15.55 15.53
CA TRP A 68 23.15 15.07 14.15
C TRP A 68 22.85 16.20 13.17
N ARG A 69 23.39 16.10 11.95
CA ARG A 69 23.17 17.04 10.85
C ARG A 69 22.49 16.32 9.70
N MET A 70 21.18 16.51 9.56
CA MET A 70 20.34 15.71 8.67
C MET A 70 19.87 16.47 7.43
N ASN A 71 19.74 15.74 6.32
CA ASN A 71 18.83 16.05 5.23
C ASN A 71 17.52 15.28 5.46
N ILE A 72 16.39 15.95 5.30
CA ILE A 72 15.06 15.43 5.58
C ILE A 72 14.19 15.69 4.35
N ALA A 73 13.62 14.64 3.78
CA ALA A 73 12.72 14.70 2.63
C ALA A 73 11.37 14.10 3.01
N VAL A 74 10.29 14.75 2.57
CA VAL A 74 8.92 14.22 2.67
C VAL A 74 8.32 14.22 1.28
N VAL A 75 7.71 13.11 0.90
CA VAL A 75 7.07 12.89 -0.40
C VAL A 75 5.59 12.55 -0.21
N ASP A 76 4.77 12.82 -1.22
CA ASP A 76 3.38 12.38 -1.29
C ASP A 76 3.25 10.87 -1.62
N ALA A 77 2.01 10.37 -1.70
CA ALA A 77 1.73 8.98 -2.04
C ALA A 77 2.18 8.60 -3.48
N GLY A 78 2.40 9.59 -4.36
CA GLY A 78 2.97 9.41 -5.70
C GLY A 78 4.49 9.48 -5.72
N ALA A 79 5.15 9.52 -4.55
CA ALA A 79 6.59 9.66 -4.40
C ALA A 79 7.17 10.98 -4.97
N HIS A 80 6.36 12.03 -5.02
CA HIS A 80 6.80 13.38 -5.38
C HIS A 80 7.17 14.20 -4.14
N PRO A 81 8.31 14.90 -4.11
CA PRO A 81 8.69 15.74 -2.98
C PRO A 81 7.66 16.82 -2.67
N ILE A 82 7.18 16.84 -1.43
CA ILE A 82 6.38 17.93 -0.85
C ILE A 82 7.30 18.91 -0.13
N LEU A 83 8.28 18.38 0.60
CA LEU A 83 9.18 19.15 1.46
C LEU A 83 10.59 18.55 1.44
N PHE A 84 11.59 19.41 1.37
CA PHE A 84 12.98 19.06 1.61
C PHE A 84 13.61 20.09 2.55
N GLN A 85 14.27 19.63 3.61
CA GLN A 85 14.99 20.46 4.56
C GLN A 85 16.40 19.91 4.74
N ARG A 86 17.39 20.80 4.67
CA ARG A 86 18.79 20.49 4.96
C ARG A 86 19.25 21.30 6.16
N MET A 87 19.74 20.60 7.19
CA MET A 87 20.37 21.26 8.33
C MET A 87 21.73 21.85 7.94
N ASP A 88 22.12 22.92 8.63
CA ASP A 88 23.45 23.51 8.46
C ASP A 88 24.55 22.48 8.73
N ALA A 89 25.55 22.47 7.86
CA ALA A 89 26.67 21.51 7.86
C ALA A 89 26.27 20.03 7.68
N ALA A 90 25.03 19.72 7.28
CA ALA A 90 24.69 18.37 6.84
C ALA A 90 25.46 18.00 5.57
N PHE A 91 25.82 16.72 5.45
CA PHE A 91 26.56 16.20 4.30
C PHE A 91 25.78 16.47 3.00
N LEU A 92 26.41 17.16 2.05
CA LEU A 92 25.72 17.61 0.83
C LEU A 92 25.27 16.42 -0.04
N GLY A 93 26.07 15.37 -0.11
CA GLY A 93 25.78 14.18 -0.91
C GLY A 93 24.63 13.32 -0.35
N SER A 94 24.19 13.52 0.90
CA SER A 94 23.06 12.76 1.45
C SER A 94 21.70 13.39 1.22
N GLY A 95 21.63 14.55 0.54
CA GLY A 95 20.35 15.15 0.14
C GLY A 95 19.52 14.23 -0.77
N ASP A 96 20.14 13.77 -1.86
CA ASP A 96 19.49 12.85 -2.81
C ASP A 96 19.22 11.46 -2.19
N ILE A 97 20.05 11.05 -1.23
CA ILE A 97 19.83 9.81 -0.47
C ILE A 97 18.57 9.94 0.39
N ALA A 98 18.37 11.06 1.09
CA ALA A 98 17.16 11.30 1.87
C ALA A 98 15.90 11.27 0.98
N ILE A 99 15.95 11.92 -0.20
CA ILE A 99 14.86 11.89 -1.18
C ILE A 99 14.61 10.46 -1.67
N SER A 100 15.66 9.72 -2.00
CA SER A 100 15.56 8.33 -2.50
C SER A 100 14.98 7.39 -1.44
N LYS A 101 15.35 7.56 -0.16
CA LYS A 101 14.75 6.82 0.97
C LYS A 101 13.26 7.08 1.09
N ALA A 102 12.84 8.36 1.00
CA ALA A 102 11.44 8.73 1.04
C ALA A 102 10.66 8.11 -0.13
N LYS A 103 11.18 8.25 -1.35
CA LYS A 103 10.58 7.68 -2.56
C LYS A 103 10.46 6.16 -2.51
N ALA A 104 11.49 5.46 -2.04
CA ALA A 104 11.45 4.01 -1.90
C ALA A 104 10.33 3.57 -0.95
N SER A 105 10.19 4.23 0.21
CA SER A 105 9.11 3.93 1.15
C SER A 105 7.72 4.35 0.68
N ALA A 106 7.59 5.35 -0.19
CA ALA A 106 6.32 5.69 -0.85
C ALA A 106 5.95 4.69 -1.95
N ASN A 107 6.91 4.23 -2.75
CA ASN A 107 6.66 3.28 -3.84
C ASN A 107 6.36 1.87 -3.34
N THR A 108 6.93 1.47 -2.21
CA THR A 108 6.85 0.09 -1.68
C THR A 108 5.99 -0.06 -0.42
N PRO A 109 5.32 0.99 0.04
CA PRO A 109 4.77 1.15 1.40
C PRO A 109 5.48 0.47 2.60
N PHE A 110 6.79 0.24 2.55
CA PHE A 110 7.58 -0.38 3.64
C PHE A 110 8.75 0.49 4.12
N PRO A 111 9.19 0.34 5.39
CA PRO A 111 10.45 0.89 5.86
C PRO A 111 11.63 0.41 5.01
N THR A 112 12.57 1.29 4.69
CA THR A 112 13.76 0.89 3.91
C THR A 112 14.65 -0.13 4.63
N ARG A 113 14.56 -0.23 5.96
CA ARG A 113 15.20 -1.30 6.74
C ARG A 113 14.78 -2.70 6.30
N VAL A 114 13.51 -2.90 5.94
CA VAL A 114 13.03 -4.21 5.50
C VAL A 114 13.84 -4.69 4.28
N PHE A 115 14.14 -3.79 3.35
CA PHE A 115 14.92 -4.11 2.17
C PHE A 115 16.40 -4.33 2.47
N GLU A 116 16.95 -3.58 3.42
CA GLU A 116 18.31 -3.79 3.92
C GLU A 116 18.46 -5.19 4.54
N GLU A 117 17.58 -5.58 5.46
CA GLU A 117 17.61 -6.90 6.09
C GLU A 117 17.43 -8.03 5.06
N LEU A 118 16.53 -7.85 4.09
CA LEU A 118 16.32 -8.81 3.00
C LEU A 118 17.53 -8.89 2.05
N SER A 119 18.27 -7.80 1.84
CA SER A 119 19.40 -7.78 0.92
C SER A 119 20.69 -8.28 1.56
N PHE A 120 20.95 -7.89 2.81
CA PHE A 120 22.26 -8.06 3.45
C PHE A 120 22.23 -8.91 4.72
N GLY A 121 21.05 -9.23 5.24
CA GLY A 121 20.87 -9.92 6.52
C GLY A 121 21.00 -8.96 7.71
N LYS A 122 20.39 -9.31 8.83
CA LYS A 122 20.36 -8.46 10.04
C LYS A 122 21.72 -8.22 10.67
N ASP A 123 22.65 -9.15 10.49
CA ASP A 123 24.00 -9.11 11.05
C ASP A 123 25.08 -8.72 10.03
N HIS A 124 24.68 -8.50 8.76
CA HIS A 124 25.56 -8.21 7.62
C HIS A 124 26.66 -9.24 7.36
N LYS A 125 26.52 -10.49 7.84
CA LYS A 125 27.60 -11.50 7.79
C LYS A 125 27.39 -12.66 6.80
N GLY A 126 26.22 -12.79 6.20
CA GLY A 126 25.88 -13.95 5.35
C GLY A 126 25.10 -13.65 4.07
N GLY A 127 24.86 -12.38 3.75
CA GLY A 127 23.90 -11.98 2.73
C GLY A 127 22.45 -12.18 3.21
N GLY A 128 21.54 -11.35 2.72
CA GLY A 128 20.12 -11.48 3.07
C GLY A 128 19.43 -12.58 2.26
N ALA A 129 18.16 -12.86 2.56
CA ALA A 129 17.37 -13.85 1.83
C ALA A 129 17.18 -13.51 0.33
N MET A 130 17.32 -12.24 -0.04
CA MET A 130 17.11 -11.69 -1.37
C MET A 130 18.17 -10.65 -1.72
N PRO A 131 19.44 -11.03 -1.92
CA PRO A 131 20.53 -10.07 -2.13
C PRO A 131 20.36 -9.21 -3.40
N GLY A 132 19.68 -9.74 -4.43
CA GLY A 132 19.38 -8.99 -5.65
C GLY A 132 18.44 -7.80 -5.46
N LEU A 133 17.74 -7.71 -4.33
CA LEU A 133 16.83 -6.62 -4.03
C LEU A 133 17.55 -5.26 -3.91
N ALA A 134 18.82 -5.26 -3.51
CA ALA A 134 19.64 -4.04 -3.48
C ALA A 134 19.87 -3.43 -4.88
N LEU A 135 19.62 -4.20 -5.95
CA LEU A 135 19.75 -3.76 -7.34
C LEU A 135 18.38 -3.47 -7.98
N ALA A 136 17.28 -3.70 -7.25
CA ALA A 136 15.94 -3.53 -7.78
C ALA A 136 15.61 -2.03 -7.97
N PRO A 137 15.10 -1.61 -9.14
CA PRO A 137 14.70 -0.23 -9.36
C PRO A 137 13.64 0.23 -8.37
N GLY A 138 13.80 1.43 -7.83
CA GLY A 138 12.82 2.03 -6.90
C GLY A 138 12.86 1.46 -5.48
N VAL A 139 13.73 0.49 -5.21
CA VAL A 139 14.04 0.01 -3.85
C VAL A 139 15.32 0.66 -3.37
N LEU A 140 15.39 0.93 -2.07
CA LEU A 140 16.62 1.40 -1.44
C LEU A 140 16.87 0.62 -0.16
N SER A 141 17.93 -0.17 -0.15
CA SER A 141 18.34 -1.03 0.96
C SER A 141 19.21 -0.28 1.98
N ILE A 142 18.83 0.96 2.32
CA ILE A 142 19.50 1.80 3.32
C ILE A 142 18.46 2.32 4.31
N PRO A 143 18.54 1.97 5.62
CA PRO A 143 17.60 2.44 6.64
C PRO A 143 17.49 3.97 6.71
N GLY A 144 16.28 4.48 6.98
CA GLY A 144 15.99 5.91 7.08
C GLY A 144 14.80 6.41 6.26
N GLY A 145 14.17 5.55 5.46
CA GLY A 145 12.89 5.81 4.81
C GLY A 145 11.75 5.11 5.55
N LEU A 146 10.65 5.83 5.80
CA LEU A 146 9.46 5.30 6.47
C LEU A 146 8.18 5.78 5.76
N PRO A 147 7.20 4.89 5.54
CA PRO A 147 5.90 5.28 5.02
C PRO A 147 5.11 6.08 6.07
N ILE A 148 4.35 7.07 5.61
CA ILE A 148 3.37 7.81 6.40
C ILE A 148 1.99 7.31 5.97
N LYS A 149 1.25 6.74 6.92
CA LYS A 149 -0.07 6.13 6.69
C LYS A 149 -1.11 6.74 7.62
N VAL A 150 -2.35 6.84 7.14
CA VAL A 150 -3.53 7.15 7.93
C VAL A 150 -4.40 5.90 7.94
N GLY A 151 -4.42 5.18 9.06
CA GLY A 151 -4.88 3.79 9.07
C GLY A 151 -4.03 2.94 8.10
N ASP A 152 -4.69 2.26 7.18
CA ASP A 152 -4.03 1.45 6.14
C ASP A 152 -3.71 2.23 4.86
N VAL A 153 -4.17 3.48 4.74
CA VAL A 153 -3.98 4.29 3.54
C VAL A 153 -2.61 4.97 3.57
N LEU A 154 -1.78 4.71 2.56
CA LEU A 154 -0.54 5.43 2.34
C LEU A 154 -0.84 6.86 1.87
N VAL A 155 -0.35 7.86 2.62
CA VAL A 155 -0.50 9.27 2.26
C VAL A 155 0.82 9.90 1.79
N GLY A 156 1.95 9.25 2.07
CA GLY A 156 3.28 9.68 1.65
C GLY A 156 4.38 8.94 2.39
N ALA A 157 5.58 9.51 2.42
CA ALA A 157 6.71 8.95 3.14
C ALA A 157 7.69 10.03 3.59
N ILE A 158 8.46 9.72 4.63
CA ILE A 158 9.59 10.51 5.10
C ILE A 158 10.89 9.74 4.85
N GLY A 159 11.93 10.45 4.43
CA GLY A 159 13.28 9.93 4.26
C GLY A 159 14.29 10.86 4.92
N VAL A 160 15.21 10.29 5.69
CA VAL A 160 16.24 11.04 6.40
C VAL A 160 17.62 10.51 6.04
N SER A 161 18.57 11.42 5.84
CA SER A 161 19.96 11.02 5.70
C SER A 161 20.96 12.10 6.12
N GLY A 162 21.98 11.69 6.88
CA GLY A 162 23.06 12.58 7.32
C GLY A 162 23.92 12.02 8.45
N SER A 163 23.51 10.89 9.03
CA SER A 163 24.24 10.15 10.05
C SER A 163 24.37 8.68 9.63
N MET A 164 24.77 7.80 10.56
CA MET A 164 24.64 6.35 10.39
C MET A 164 23.18 5.94 10.09
N PRO A 165 22.94 4.89 9.29
CA PRO A 165 21.59 4.51 8.85
C PRO A 165 20.59 4.28 9.99
N ASP A 166 21.02 3.72 11.12
CA ASP A 166 20.15 3.52 12.28
C ASP A 166 19.72 4.86 12.90
N ASN A 167 20.60 5.85 12.94
CA ASN A 167 20.27 7.20 13.42
C ASN A 167 19.34 7.92 12.44
N ASP A 168 19.55 7.74 11.14
CA ASP A 168 18.66 8.25 10.11
C ASP A 168 17.22 7.71 10.31
N GLU A 169 17.08 6.40 10.55
CA GLU A 169 15.79 5.77 10.83
C GLU A 169 15.17 6.26 12.14
N VAL A 170 15.94 6.37 13.22
CA VAL A 170 15.45 6.93 14.50
C VAL A 170 14.93 8.36 14.31
N CYS A 171 15.60 9.17 13.50
CA CYS A 171 15.11 10.51 13.17
C CYS A 171 13.83 10.47 12.33
N ALA A 172 13.78 9.61 11.31
CA ALA A 172 12.58 9.41 10.51
C ALA A 172 11.39 8.95 11.37
N GLN A 173 11.61 8.07 12.37
CA GLN A 173 10.58 7.60 13.29
C GLN A 173 9.99 8.74 14.12
N ALA A 174 10.81 9.71 14.55
CA ALA A 174 10.33 10.90 15.25
C ALA A 174 9.38 11.74 14.37
N GLY A 175 9.61 11.77 13.06
CA GLY A 175 8.72 12.41 12.08
C GLY A 175 7.56 11.54 11.60
N SER A 176 7.62 10.22 11.82
CA SER A 176 6.54 9.30 11.44
C SER A 176 5.33 9.54 12.34
N MET A 177 4.38 10.31 11.83
CA MET A 177 3.14 10.56 12.56
C MET A 177 2.36 9.26 12.64
N ARG A 178 2.32 8.65 13.82
CA ARG A 178 1.30 7.65 14.12
C ARG A 178 -0.01 8.40 14.30
N SER A 179 -0.89 8.35 13.30
CA SER A 179 -2.30 8.67 13.54
C SER A 179 -2.80 7.67 14.58
N ARG A 180 -2.80 8.05 15.85
CA ARG A 180 -3.66 7.37 16.82
C ARG A 180 -5.05 7.71 16.33
N THR A 181 -5.70 6.76 15.68
CA THR A 181 -7.14 6.83 15.41
C THR A 181 -7.79 7.21 16.74
N CYS A 182 -8.47 8.36 16.76
CA CYS A 182 -9.31 8.75 17.90
C CYS A 182 -10.40 7.71 18.14
#